data_AF-G1XBA7-F1
#
_entry.id   AF-G1XBA7-F1
#
_cell.length_a   1.000
_cell.length_b   1.000
_cell.length_c   1.000
_cell.angle_alpha   90.00
_cell.angle_beta   90.00
_cell.angle_gamma   90.00
#
_symmetry.space_group_name_H-M   'P 1'
#
loop_
_entity.id
_entity.type
_entity.pdbx_description
1 polymer ?
#
loop_
_entity_poly.entity_id
_entity_poly.type
_entity_poly.pdbx_seq_one_letter_code
_entity_poly.pdbx_strand_id
1 'polypeptide(L)'
;MVNFKISAATAAAILASVQQVSAHCRFYMPFGDYNPQKTGGIIGHFDDIAIKDHGHHQHPGQWDVAVFSDPVIPATWESPFKHIPRKYTPQGCGASLGSLFAYYVAKRPTEFSPANLEGHPDMWRHRNYHFFMAPTPAGGFNQVKYWVQNLEINLWSIENGSVHSWGWLSIRVHQVNEDGAGPFRCRFDQTGTGEHFGPWAHVLEQPPGEIAHQSRLYATNNRIHFLKVAVPKDIKCAGQYGTTKNICLMRCENYAANGPFGGCAVFQVVYPEPKIKPPPKPKPVYVDKTKPEPKPDYGDAGYNVGGGNYKEGGGYGTYKKVKRDIEAKKARRAASQTDSDIDSEEASSG
;
A
#
# COMPACT_ATOMS: atom_id res chain seq x y z
N MET A 1 12.45 61.83 -0.42
CA MET A 1 11.48 60.96 0.27
C MET A 1 10.33 60.71 -0.69
N VAL A 2 10.30 59.54 -1.34
CA VAL A 2 9.22 59.17 -2.27
C VAL A 2 8.23 58.32 -1.49
N ASN A 3 7.07 58.88 -1.16
CA ASN A 3 5.97 58.18 -0.51
C ASN A 3 5.20 57.37 -1.56
N PHE A 4 5.38 56.05 -1.59
CA PHE A 4 4.48 55.17 -2.32
C PHE A 4 3.23 54.93 -1.49
N LYS A 5 2.10 55.50 -1.92
CA LYS A 5 0.78 55.17 -1.41
C LYS A 5 0.35 53.82 -2.00
N ILE A 6 0.56 52.76 -1.24
CA ILE A 6 0.05 51.43 -1.58
C ILE A 6 -1.46 51.43 -1.29
N SER A 7 -2.28 51.12 -2.30
CA SER A 7 -3.74 51.08 -2.14
C SER A 7 -4.15 49.92 -1.23
N ALA A 8 -5.29 50.04 -0.53
CA ALA A 8 -5.83 48.97 0.30
C ALA A 8 -6.07 47.65 -0.47
N ALA A 9 -6.34 47.72 -1.78
CA ALA A 9 -6.47 46.54 -2.64
C ALA A 9 -5.12 45.84 -2.91
N THR A 10 -4.02 46.60 -2.96
CA THR A 10 -2.66 46.05 -3.08
C THR A 10 -2.17 45.51 -1.74
N ALA A 11 -2.58 46.11 -0.62
CA ALA A 11 -2.34 45.56 0.73
C ALA A 11 -3.11 44.25 0.97
N ALA A 12 -4.31 44.08 0.41
CA ALA A 12 -5.06 42.82 0.45
C ALA A 12 -4.41 41.71 -0.39
N ALA A 13 -3.78 42.04 -1.52
CA ALA A 13 -2.98 41.09 -2.30
C ALA A 13 -1.66 40.70 -1.60
N ILE A 14 -1.11 41.59 -0.77
CA ILE A 14 0.14 41.36 -0.01
C ILE A 14 -0.13 40.66 1.34
N LEU A 15 -1.33 40.80 1.93
CA LEU A 15 -1.73 40.02 3.11
C LEU A 15 -2.27 38.63 2.76
N ALA A 16 -2.51 38.35 1.47
CA ALA A 16 -2.75 37.00 0.96
C ALA A 16 -1.44 36.20 0.71
N SER A 17 -0.27 36.84 0.77
CA SER A 17 1.01 36.23 0.35
C SER A 17 1.74 35.41 1.43
N VAL A 18 1.10 35.10 2.56
CA VAL A 18 1.61 34.13 3.55
C VAL A 18 0.64 32.97 3.84
N GLN A 19 -0.44 32.83 3.07
CA GLN A 19 -1.26 31.60 3.06
C GLN A 19 -0.75 30.55 2.06
N GLN A 20 0.51 30.68 1.61
CA GLN A 20 0.99 30.02 0.41
C GLN A 20 1.38 28.56 0.67
N VAL A 21 0.40 27.74 0.28
CA VAL A 21 0.40 26.31 -0.03
C VAL A 21 0.25 25.44 1.20
N SER A 22 -0.99 25.51 1.65
CA SER A 22 -1.49 24.85 2.82
C SER A 22 -2.34 23.65 2.39
N ALA A 23 -1.84 22.43 2.58
CA ALA A 23 -2.22 21.26 1.81
C ALA A 23 -3.69 20.84 1.83
N HIS A 24 -4.13 20.16 0.77
CA HIS A 24 -5.50 20.27 0.30
C HIS A 24 -6.34 18.98 0.44
N CYS A 25 -5.74 17.78 0.46
CA CYS A 25 -6.46 16.57 0.89
C CYS A 25 -5.55 15.52 1.56
N ARG A 26 -6.09 14.79 2.53
CA ARG A 26 -5.42 13.65 3.18
C ARG A 26 -6.12 12.34 2.78
N PHE A 27 -5.32 11.38 2.34
CA PHE A 27 -5.80 10.04 2.00
C PHE A 27 -5.60 9.14 3.21
N TYR A 28 -6.63 8.37 3.56
CA TYR A 28 -6.54 7.44 4.69
C TYR A 28 -7.53 6.29 4.53
N MET A 29 -7.30 5.22 5.29
CA MET A 29 -8.17 4.04 5.36
C MET A 29 -8.61 3.51 3.98
N PRO A 30 -7.69 3.15 3.07
CA PRO A 30 -8.05 2.42 1.86
C PRO A 30 -8.69 1.08 2.23
N PHE A 31 -9.70 0.63 1.51
CA PHE A 31 -10.30 -0.69 1.71
C PHE A 31 -10.74 -1.27 0.37
N GLY A 32 -10.60 -2.58 0.24
CA GLY A 32 -10.94 -3.32 -0.97
C GLY A 32 -12.22 -4.12 -0.83
N ASP A 33 -12.70 -4.61 -1.96
CA ASP A 33 -13.90 -5.44 -2.06
C ASP A 33 -13.74 -6.84 -1.42
N TYR A 34 -12.51 -7.34 -1.28
CA TYR A 34 -12.24 -8.65 -0.66
C TYR A 34 -12.60 -8.67 0.82
N ASN A 35 -12.24 -7.60 1.56
CA ASN A 35 -12.63 -7.44 2.96
C ASN A 35 -12.90 -5.96 3.31
N PRO A 36 -14.12 -5.45 3.02
CA PRO A 36 -14.45 -4.04 3.19
C PRO A 36 -14.43 -3.54 4.65
N GLN A 37 -14.42 -4.45 5.63
CA GLN A 37 -14.38 -4.11 7.06
C GLN A 37 -12.96 -3.84 7.56
N LYS A 38 -11.96 -4.08 6.71
CA LYS A 38 -10.55 -3.96 7.03
C LYS A 38 -9.94 -2.88 6.14
N THR A 39 -9.13 -2.02 6.74
CA THR A 39 -8.52 -0.88 6.06
C THR A 39 -7.01 -1.07 5.97
N GLY A 40 -6.43 -0.72 4.83
CA GLY A 40 -5.00 -0.73 4.61
C GLY A 40 -4.30 0.60 4.81
N GLY A 41 -3.08 0.71 4.26
CA GLY A 41 -2.19 1.84 4.50
C GLY A 41 -2.01 2.76 3.31
N ILE A 42 -1.76 4.04 3.60
CA ILE A 42 -1.39 5.07 2.64
C ILE A 42 0.07 5.47 2.88
N ILE A 43 0.87 5.48 1.81
CA ILE A 43 2.26 5.95 1.88
C ILE A 43 2.27 7.44 2.24
N GLY A 44 3.03 7.81 3.27
CA GLY A 44 3.16 9.21 3.68
C GLY A 44 2.13 9.67 4.70
N HIS A 45 1.14 8.84 5.05
CA HIS A 45 0.07 9.15 6.00
C HIS A 45 0.50 8.82 7.44
N PHE A 46 0.32 9.78 8.34
CA PHE A 46 0.65 9.65 9.76
C PHE A 46 -0.65 9.44 10.57
N ASP A 47 -0.83 8.22 11.10
CA ASP A 47 -2.03 7.80 11.83
C ASP A 47 -2.21 8.52 13.18
N ASP A 48 -1.13 9.03 13.77
CA ASP A 48 -1.13 9.79 15.03
C ASP A 48 -1.64 11.23 14.86
N ILE A 49 -1.69 11.73 13.62
CA ILE A 49 -2.25 13.03 13.30
C ILE A 49 -3.75 12.89 12.99
N ALA A 50 -4.59 13.30 13.95
CA ALA A 50 -6.04 13.26 13.83
C ALA A 50 -6.57 13.83 12.49
N ILE A 51 -7.50 13.13 11.83
CA ILE A 51 -8.24 13.63 10.66
C ILE A 51 -9.35 14.57 11.13
N LYS A 52 -9.07 15.87 11.19
CA LYS A 52 -10.03 16.92 11.55
C LYS A 52 -9.60 18.26 10.97
N ASP A 53 -10.46 19.26 11.10
CA ASP A 53 -10.08 20.64 10.84
C ASP A 53 -9.01 21.10 11.85
N HIS A 54 -7.84 21.46 11.34
CA HIS A 54 -6.73 22.03 12.10
C HIS A 54 -6.51 23.52 11.75
N GLY A 55 -7.49 24.14 11.11
CA GLY A 55 -7.41 25.51 10.61
C GLY A 55 -6.36 25.68 9.52
N HIS A 56 -5.78 26.87 9.43
CA HIS A 56 -4.81 27.23 8.40
C HIS A 56 -3.36 26.78 8.70
N HIS A 57 -3.16 25.93 9.71
CA HIS A 57 -1.82 25.54 10.14
C HIS A 57 -1.25 24.41 9.28
N GLN A 58 -0.02 24.59 8.79
CA GLN A 58 0.71 23.55 8.05
C GLN A 58 1.01 22.32 8.92
N HIS A 59 1.39 22.52 10.17
CA HIS A 59 1.50 21.45 11.16
C HIS A 59 0.42 21.60 12.24
N PRO A 60 -0.34 20.55 12.57
CA PRO A 60 -0.25 19.19 12.01
C PRO A 60 -1.14 18.99 10.77
N GLY A 61 -2.03 19.94 10.44
CA GLY A 61 -3.15 19.72 9.51
C GLY A 61 -2.79 19.32 8.08
N GLN A 62 -1.56 19.58 7.65
CA GLN A 62 -1.12 19.41 6.27
C GLN A 62 0.20 18.64 6.19
N TRP A 63 0.62 18.07 7.31
CA TRP A 63 1.92 17.46 7.49
C TRP A 63 2.16 16.28 6.56
N ASP A 64 1.12 15.50 6.33
CA ASP A 64 1.12 14.21 5.66
C ASP A 64 0.40 14.24 4.30
N VAL A 65 0.12 15.43 3.78
CA VAL A 65 -0.46 15.55 2.44
C VAL A 65 0.60 15.29 1.39
N ALA A 66 0.38 14.27 0.57
CA ALA A 66 1.26 13.96 -0.55
C ALA A 66 1.02 14.93 -1.72
N VAL A 67 2.13 15.46 -2.22
CA VAL A 67 2.18 16.39 -3.34
C VAL A 67 2.98 15.77 -4.47
N PHE A 68 2.41 15.72 -5.67
CA PHE A 68 3.05 15.18 -6.86
C PHE A 68 3.68 16.27 -7.72
N SER A 69 4.40 17.17 -7.08
CA SER A 69 5.09 18.28 -7.72
C SER A 69 6.27 18.73 -6.86
N ASP A 70 7.29 19.25 -7.53
CA ASP A 70 8.56 19.67 -6.94
C ASP A 70 8.87 21.12 -7.31
N PRO A 71 9.11 22.05 -6.35
CA PRO A 71 9.13 21.85 -4.89
C PRO A 71 7.75 21.50 -4.30
N VAL A 72 7.73 20.87 -3.11
CA VAL A 72 6.49 20.51 -2.41
C VAL A 72 5.63 21.75 -2.19
N ILE A 73 6.25 22.83 -1.69
CA ILE A 73 5.63 24.15 -1.57
C ILE A 73 6.17 25.03 -2.72
N PRO A 74 5.32 25.56 -3.60
CA PRO A 74 5.65 26.66 -4.51
C PRO A 74 6.42 27.77 -3.81
N ALA A 75 7.60 28.08 -4.33
CA ALA A 75 8.45 29.10 -3.75
C ALA A 75 7.84 30.51 -3.91
N THR A 76 7.80 31.25 -2.82
CA THR A 76 7.32 32.64 -2.76
C THR A 76 8.48 33.61 -2.93
N TRP A 77 8.22 34.91 -3.04
CA TRP A 77 9.25 35.91 -3.34
C TRP A 77 10.34 36.05 -2.25
N GLU A 78 10.03 35.64 -1.01
CA GLU A 78 10.95 35.58 0.12
C GLU A 78 11.90 34.37 0.04
N SER A 79 11.51 33.32 -0.68
CA SER A 79 12.34 32.13 -0.84
C SER A 79 13.50 32.39 -1.81
N PRO A 80 14.71 31.88 -1.52
CA PRO A 80 15.80 31.88 -2.50
C PRO A 80 15.47 31.08 -3.76
N PHE A 81 14.43 30.23 -3.72
CA PHE A 81 14.00 29.36 -4.80
C PHE A 81 12.86 29.94 -5.65
N LYS A 82 12.47 31.20 -5.45
CA LYS A 82 11.34 31.86 -6.17
C LYS A 82 11.39 31.81 -7.69
N HIS A 83 12.58 31.62 -8.26
CA HIS A 83 12.79 31.53 -9.71
C HIS A 83 12.71 30.09 -10.24
N ILE A 84 12.56 29.10 -9.38
CA ILE A 84 12.48 27.69 -9.76
C ILE A 84 11.02 27.36 -10.07
N PRO A 85 10.69 27.03 -11.34
CA PRO A 85 9.35 26.64 -11.69
C PRO A 85 9.04 25.26 -11.12
N ARG A 86 7.79 25.08 -10.71
CA ARG A 86 7.32 23.81 -10.18
C ARG A 86 7.14 22.78 -11.28
N LYS A 87 7.60 21.55 -11.02
CA LYS A 87 7.57 20.44 -11.97
C LYS A 87 6.70 19.32 -11.44
N TYR A 88 5.76 18.86 -12.25
CA TYR A 88 4.97 17.67 -11.96
C TYR A 88 5.86 16.43 -11.91
N THR A 89 5.64 15.54 -10.93
CA THR A 89 6.40 14.29 -10.77
C THR A 89 5.57 13.10 -11.25
N PRO A 90 5.73 12.61 -12.49
CA PRO A 90 4.86 11.58 -13.05
C PRO A 90 5.10 10.18 -12.47
N GLN A 91 6.02 9.98 -11.56
CA GLN A 91 6.27 8.70 -10.88
C GLN A 91 6.51 8.94 -9.39
N GLY A 92 6.57 7.88 -8.59
CA GLY A 92 6.72 7.99 -7.14
C GLY A 92 5.43 8.29 -6.40
N CYS A 93 5.53 8.33 -5.07
CA CYS A 93 4.41 8.60 -4.16
C CYS A 93 4.41 10.02 -3.60
N GLY A 94 4.96 10.96 -4.39
CA GLY A 94 5.07 12.36 -4.03
C GLY A 94 5.98 12.59 -2.83
N ALA A 95 5.88 13.78 -2.26
CA ALA A 95 6.52 14.18 -1.02
C ALA A 95 5.51 14.94 -0.15
N SER A 96 5.76 14.98 1.15
CA SER A 96 4.98 15.73 2.13
C SER A 96 5.91 16.60 2.98
N LEU A 97 5.33 17.47 3.81
CA LEU A 97 6.13 18.23 4.79
C LEU A 97 6.79 17.29 5.79
N GLY A 98 6.08 16.24 6.21
CA GLY A 98 6.61 15.20 7.09
C GLY A 98 7.78 14.44 6.47
N SER A 99 7.72 14.07 5.19
CA SER A 99 8.82 13.37 4.52
C SER A 99 10.07 14.26 4.38
N LEU A 100 9.88 15.52 4.00
CA LEU A 100 10.96 16.51 3.94
C LEU A 100 11.56 16.79 5.32
N PHE A 101 10.71 16.96 6.33
CA PHE A 101 11.16 17.21 7.71
C PHE A 101 12.01 16.05 8.22
N ALA A 102 11.52 14.81 8.08
CA ALA A 102 12.26 13.61 8.49
C ALA A 102 13.63 13.54 7.79
N TYR A 103 13.67 13.82 6.48
CA TYR A 103 14.92 13.86 5.72
C TYR A 103 15.89 14.93 6.25
N TYR A 104 15.43 16.18 6.39
CA TYR A 104 16.33 17.29 6.75
C TYR A 104 16.78 17.23 8.21
N VAL A 105 15.95 16.77 9.14
CA VAL A 105 16.39 16.47 10.51
C VAL A 105 17.49 15.41 10.51
N ALA A 106 17.36 14.36 9.70
CA ALA A 106 18.36 13.29 9.65
C ALA A 106 19.65 13.68 8.92
N LYS A 107 19.58 14.53 7.89
CA LYS A 107 20.70 14.77 6.96
C LYS A 107 21.34 16.15 7.08
N ARG A 108 20.58 17.17 7.50
CA ARG A 108 21.03 18.57 7.61
C ARG A 108 20.49 19.23 8.88
N PRO A 109 20.64 18.61 10.08
CA PRO A 109 19.96 19.07 11.31
C PRO A 109 20.30 20.51 11.70
N THR A 110 21.58 20.89 11.61
CA THR A 110 22.06 22.22 12.01
C THR A 110 21.61 23.32 11.05
N GLU A 111 21.48 23.03 9.76
CA GLU A 111 20.95 23.99 8.79
C GLU A 111 19.43 24.09 8.89
N PHE A 112 18.76 22.95 9.13
CA PHE A 112 17.30 22.87 9.23
C PHE A 112 16.76 23.46 10.53
N SER A 113 17.55 23.37 11.60
CA SER A 113 17.23 23.92 12.94
C SER A 113 18.48 24.61 13.49
N PRO A 114 18.82 25.81 12.99
CA PRO A 114 20.01 26.50 13.43
C PRO A 114 19.83 27.03 14.85
N ALA A 115 20.90 26.96 15.65
CA ALA A 115 20.85 27.24 17.08
C ALA A 115 20.33 28.66 17.41
N ASN A 116 20.61 29.64 16.54
CA ASN A 116 20.15 31.02 16.73
C ASN A 116 18.64 31.21 16.54
N LEU A 117 17.92 30.22 16.00
CA LEU A 117 16.47 30.24 15.84
C LEU A 117 15.76 29.25 16.79
N GLU A 118 16.50 28.54 17.64
CA GLU A 118 15.91 27.59 18.58
C GLU A 118 14.89 28.29 19.50
N GLY A 119 13.66 27.78 19.57
CA GLY A 119 12.55 28.41 20.29
C GLY A 119 12.01 29.71 19.69
N HIS A 120 12.58 30.21 18.58
CA HIS A 120 12.18 31.45 17.94
C HIS A 120 10.99 31.21 16.98
N PRO A 121 10.00 32.14 16.90
CA PRO A 121 8.86 32.01 15.98
C PRO A 121 9.26 31.91 14.50
N ASP A 122 10.39 32.51 14.11
CA ASP A 122 10.90 32.45 12.73
C ASP A 122 11.49 31.09 12.32
N MET A 123 11.65 30.12 13.24
CA MET A 123 12.11 28.77 12.90
C MET A 123 11.26 28.15 11.79
N TRP A 124 9.94 28.32 11.87
CA TRP A 124 9.03 27.79 10.87
C TRP A 124 9.19 28.49 9.52
N ARG A 125 9.32 29.82 9.54
CA ARG A 125 9.54 30.64 8.34
C ARG A 125 10.84 30.25 7.64
N HIS A 126 11.90 30.03 8.40
CA HIS A 126 13.19 29.52 7.92
C HIS A 126 13.03 28.17 7.22
N ARG A 127 12.42 27.19 7.89
CA ARG A 127 12.17 25.85 7.30
C ARG A 127 11.33 25.94 6.03
N ASN A 128 10.29 26.77 6.03
CA ASN A 128 9.41 26.93 4.88
C ASN A 128 10.17 27.45 3.65
N TYR A 129 10.88 28.57 3.78
CA TYR A 129 11.54 29.23 2.66
C TYR A 129 12.80 28.52 2.17
N HIS A 130 13.57 27.92 3.08
CA HIS A 130 14.89 27.34 2.75
C HIS A 130 14.85 25.83 2.52
N PHE A 131 13.78 25.13 2.90
CA PHE A 131 13.71 23.67 2.81
C PHE A 131 12.44 23.16 2.16
N PHE A 132 11.26 23.60 2.57
CA PHE A 132 10.00 23.09 1.98
C PHE A 132 9.69 23.70 0.61
N MET A 133 10.18 24.91 0.35
CA MET A 133 10.17 25.56 -0.97
C MET A 133 11.39 25.22 -1.85
N ALA A 134 12.34 24.44 -1.31
CA ALA A 134 13.52 24.02 -2.05
C ALA A 134 13.19 22.84 -2.98
N PRO A 135 13.96 22.64 -4.07
CA PRO A 135 13.92 21.39 -4.82
C PRO A 135 14.09 20.19 -3.89
N THR A 136 13.20 19.22 -4.04
CA THR A 136 13.07 18.07 -3.16
C THR A 136 14.27 17.14 -3.37
N PRO A 137 15.08 16.90 -2.34
CA PRO A 137 16.17 15.93 -2.44
C PRO A 137 15.60 14.53 -2.63
N ALA A 138 16.32 13.63 -3.30
CA ALA A 138 15.83 12.27 -3.61
C ALA A 138 15.31 11.51 -2.38
N GLY A 139 15.97 11.65 -1.22
CA GLY A 139 15.54 11.04 0.04
C GLY A 139 14.41 11.77 0.77
N GLY A 140 14.01 12.97 0.30
CA GLY A 140 12.91 13.75 0.84
C GLY A 140 11.54 13.38 0.26
N PHE A 141 11.51 12.59 -0.83
CA PHE A 141 10.28 11.97 -1.34
C PHE A 141 9.81 10.84 -0.43
N ASN A 142 8.52 10.53 -0.49
CA ASN A 142 7.94 9.39 0.21
C ASN A 142 8.54 8.07 -0.31
N GLN A 143 9.37 7.45 0.52
CA GLN A 143 10.10 6.22 0.20
C GLN A 143 9.23 4.98 0.46
N VAL A 144 8.68 4.37 -0.59
CA VAL A 144 7.74 3.24 -0.45
C VAL A 144 8.29 2.12 0.42
N LYS A 145 9.52 1.67 0.13
CA LYS A 145 10.15 0.60 0.90
C LYS A 145 10.28 0.95 2.39
N TYR A 146 10.65 2.18 2.71
CA TYR A 146 10.80 2.64 4.08
C TYR A 146 9.44 2.69 4.79
N TRP A 147 8.41 3.24 4.15
CA TRP A 147 7.05 3.31 4.70
C TRP A 147 6.43 1.93 4.96
N VAL A 148 6.60 1.00 4.03
CA VAL A 148 6.05 -0.36 4.12
C VAL A 148 6.84 -1.26 5.07
N GLN A 149 8.15 -1.08 5.20
CA GLN A 149 8.99 -1.98 6.02
C GLN A 149 9.31 -1.44 7.42
N ASN A 150 9.46 -0.12 7.57
CA ASN A 150 10.14 0.46 8.74
C ASN A 150 9.31 1.45 9.54
N LEU A 151 8.23 1.99 8.99
CA LEU A 151 7.51 3.06 9.65
C LEU A 151 6.09 2.68 10.04
N GLU A 152 5.16 2.51 9.10
CA GLU A 152 3.75 2.75 9.47
C GLU A 152 2.74 1.85 8.74
N ILE A 153 3.10 1.25 7.60
CA ILE A 153 2.23 0.29 6.90
C ILE A 153 2.70 -1.12 7.20
N ASN A 154 2.18 -1.70 8.27
CA ASN A 154 2.48 -3.09 8.63
C ASN A 154 1.79 -4.09 7.69
N LEU A 155 2.23 -5.35 7.72
CA LEU A 155 1.65 -6.43 6.90
C LEU A 155 0.13 -6.57 7.06
N TRP A 156 -0.37 -6.38 8.28
CA TRP A 156 -1.80 -6.43 8.57
C TRP A 156 -2.57 -5.33 7.84
N SER A 157 -2.05 -4.10 7.78
CA SER A 157 -2.61 -3.03 6.96
C SER A 157 -2.61 -3.42 5.47
N ILE A 158 -1.53 -4.01 4.95
CA ILE A 158 -1.49 -4.43 3.54
C ILE A 158 -2.56 -5.48 3.22
N GLU A 159 -2.70 -6.49 4.07
CA GLU A 159 -3.69 -7.57 3.94
C GLU A 159 -5.13 -7.05 4.09
N ASN A 160 -5.33 -6.08 4.98
CA ASN A 160 -6.63 -5.44 5.18
C ASN A 160 -7.09 -4.63 3.96
N GLY A 161 -6.17 -4.01 3.23
CA GLY A 161 -6.47 -3.32 1.98
C GLY A 161 -6.71 -4.26 0.79
N SER A 162 -6.88 -5.57 1.02
CA SER A 162 -6.93 -6.56 -0.06
C SER A 162 -8.14 -6.41 -0.98
N VAL A 163 -7.91 -6.72 -2.26
CA VAL A 163 -8.91 -6.66 -3.34
C VAL A 163 -8.94 -7.98 -4.08
N HIS A 164 -10.10 -8.37 -4.61
CA HIS A 164 -10.12 -9.41 -5.63
C HIS A 164 -9.44 -8.86 -6.90
N SER A 165 -8.83 -9.73 -7.70
CA SER A 165 -8.69 -9.39 -9.12
C SER A 165 -10.09 -9.10 -9.66
N TRP A 166 -10.26 -7.98 -10.38
CA TRP A 166 -11.57 -7.42 -10.80
C TRP A 166 -12.41 -6.69 -9.76
N GLY A 167 -11.89 -6.54 -8.56
CA GLY A 167 -12.57 -5.81 -7.51
C GLY A 167 -12.50 -4.30 -7.69
N TRP A 168 -12.61 -3.62 -6.56
CA TRP A 168 -12.39 -2.18 -6.46
C TRP A 168 -11.61 -1.87 -5.20
N LEU A 169 -10.88 -0.75 -5.25
CA LEU A 169 -10.20 -0.17 -4.11
C LEU A 169 -10.82 1.20 -3.84
N SER A 170 -11.27 1.45 -2.61
CA SER A 170 -11.84 2.72 -2.19
C SER A 170 -10.94 3.38 -1.15
N ILE A 171 -10.77 4.69 -1.22
CA ILE A 171 -10.00 5.49 -0.27
C ILE A 171 -10.89 6.59 0.31
N ARG A 172 -10.71 6.90 1.59
CA ARG A 172 -11.30 8.11 2.18
C ARG A 172 -10.41 9.31 1.90
N VAL A 173 -11.03 10.36 1.37
CA VAL A 173 -10.37 11.62 1.03
C VAL A 173 -10.89 12.69 1.98
N HIS A 174 -10.09 13.04 2.98
CA HIS A 174 -10.37 14.21 3.81
C HIS A 174 -9.91 15.45 3.05
N GLN A 175 -10.86 16.23 2.55
CA GLN A 175 -10.60 17.49 1.90
C GLN A 175 -10.26 18.54 2.97
N VAL A 176 -9.03 19.01 3.02
CA VAL A 176 -8.58 20.01 4.00
C VAL A 176 -9.07 21.41 3.61
N ASN A 177 -8.99 21.76 2.33
CA ASN A 177 -9.49 23.02 1.78
C ASN A 177 -9.87 22.84 0.30
N GLU A 178 -10.05 23.94 -0.46
CA GLU A 178 -10.70 23.84 -1.77
C GLU A 178 -9.89 23.08 -2.81
N ASP A 179 -8.55 23.19 -2.87
CA ASP A 179 -7.75 22.56 -3.94
C ASP A 179 -7.53 21.04 -3.75
N GLY A 180 -8.18 20.41 -2.76
CA GLY A 180 -8.10 18.96 -2.54
C GLY A 180 -9.44 18.27 -2.74
N ALA A 181 -10.37 19.01 -3.31
CA ALA A 181 -11.54 18.44 -3.93
C ALA A 181 -11.14 17.53 -5.12
N GLY A 182 -12.12 16.79 -5.62
CA GLY A 182 -11.98 15.99 -6.83
C GLY A 182 -12.22 16.83 -8.09
N PRO A 183 -12.22 16.20 -9.27
CA PRO A 183 -12.00 14.77 -9.46
C PRO A 183 -10.51 14.39 -9.35
N PHE A 184 -10.27 13.10 -9.13
CA PHE A 184 -8.95 12.48 -9.11
C PHE A 184 -8.76 11.57 -10.33
N ARG A 185 -7.52 11.40 -10.77
CA ARG A 185 -7.12 10.35 -11.71
C ARG A 185 -6.18 9.39 -10.99
N CYS A 186 -6.34 8.10 -11.26
CA CYS A 186 -5.62 7.04 -10.56
C CYS A 186 -4.89 6.13 -11.53
N ARG A 187 -3.82 5.49 -11.09
CA ARG A 187 -3.07 4.49 -11.87
C ARG A 187 -2.31 3.56 -10.93
N PHE A 188 -1.94 2.41 -11.44
CA PHE A 188 -1.34 1.34 -10.66
C PHE A 188 0.14 1.16 -10.99
N ASP A 189 0.94 0.87 -9.97
CA ASP A 189 2.26 0.28 -10.11
C ASP A 189 2.17 -1.21 -9.72
N GLN A 190 2.41 -2.06 -10.71
CA GLN A 190 2.38 -3.51 -10.58
C GLN A 190 3.65 -4.09 -9.93
N THR A 191 4.74 -3.33 -9.90
CA THR A 191 6.00 -3.77 -9.26
C THR A 191 5.97 -3.64 -7.75
N GLY A 192 5.08 -2.80 -7.22
CA GLY A 192 4.98 -2.51 -5.80
C GLY A 192 6.07 -1.58 -5.27
N THR A 193 6.84 -0.91 -6.13
CA THR A 193 7.99 -0.06 -5.77
C THR A 193 7.65 1.43 -5.72
N GLY A 194 6.58 1.84 -6.39
CA GLY A 194 6.21 3.24 -6.64
C GLY A 194 6.97 3.88 -7.81
N GLU A 195 7.83 3.15 -8.53
CA GLU A 195 8.70 3.73 -9.58
C GLU A 195 8.05 3.70 -10.97
N HIS A 196 7.07 2.82 -11.19
CA HIS A 196 6.52 2.52 -12.51
C HIS A 196 4.98 2.45 -12.52
N PHE A 197 4.33 3.60 -12.37
CA PHE A 197 2.89 3.73 -12.56
C PHE A 197 2.52 3.71 -14.05
N GLY A 198 1.67 2.74 -14.40
CA GLY A 198 1.19 2.50 -15.75
C GLY A 198 0.06 3.46 -16.18
N PRO A 199 -0.83 3.02 -17.09
CA PRO A 199 -1.90 3.85 -17.63
C PRO A 199 -2.92 4.26 -16.58
N TRP A 200 -3.68 5.31 -16.87
CA TRP A 200 -4.78 5.77 -16.02
C TRP A 200 -5.88 4.71 -15.91
N ALA A 201 -6.34 4.49 -14.68
CA ALA A 201 -7.36 3.54 -14.30
C ALA A 201 -8.76 4.13 -14.42
N HIS A 202 -9.75 3.25 -14.47
CA HIS A 202 -11.16 3.63 -14.44
C HIS A 202 -11.60 3.96 -13.00
N VAL A 203 -11.96 5.22 -12.77
CA VAL A 203 -12.50 5.69 -11.50
C VAL A 203 -14.02 5.47 -11.48
N LEU A 204 -14.52 4.79 -10.46
CA LEU A 204 -15.91 4.41 -10.26
C LEU A 204 -16.71 5.45 -9.45
N GLU A 205 -16.05 6.12 -8.51
CA GLU A 205 -16.66 7.13 -7.63
C GLU A 205 -15.65 8.25 -7.38
N GLN A 206 -16.09 9.49 -7.49
CA GLN A 206 -15.25 10.68 -7.38
C GLN A 206 -15.70 11.55 -6.21
N PRO A 207 -14.75 12.11 -5.43
CA PRO A 207 -15.01 13.30 -4.64
C PRO A 207 -15.53 14.43 -5.52
N PRO A 208 -16.42 15.31 -5.00
CA PRO A 208 -16.98 16.41 -5.78
C PRO A 208 -15.91 17.44 -6.16
N GLY A 209 -16.16 18.18 -7.24
CA GLY A 209 -15.30 19.24 -7.80
C GLY A 209 -15.19 19.13 -9.33
N GLU A 210 -14.48 20.06 -9.98
CA GLU A 210 -14.52 20.22 -11.44
C GLU A 210 -13.13 20.33 -12.08
N ILE A 211 -12.91 19.64 -13.20
CA ILE A 211 -11.63 19.68 -13.93
C ILE A 211 -11.32 21.07 -14.47
N ALA A 212 -12.33 21.76 -15.04
CA ALA A 212 -12.17 23.12 -15.57
C ALA A 212 -11.76 24.12 -14.46
N HIS A 213 -12.16 23.83 -13.22
CA HIS A 213 -11.74 24.56 -12.03
C HIS A 213 -10.61 23.88 -11.27
N GLN A 214 -9.81 23.05 -11.95
CA GLN A 214 -8.58 22.44 -11.41
C GLN A 214 -8.82 21.67 -10.10
N SER A 215 -9.90 20.90 -10.04
CA SER A 215 -10.30 20.11 -8.87
C SER A 215 -10.50 20.93 -7.59
N ARG A 216 -11.13 22.10 -7.71
CA ARG A 216 -11.40 23.01 -6.58
C ARG A 216 -12.87 23.00 -6.17
N LEU A 217 -13.15 22.97 -4.86
CA LEU A 217 -14.53 23.14 -4.34
C LEU A 217 -14.56 23.60 -2.87
N TYR A 218 -14.89 24.87 -2.60
CA TYR A 218 -14.95 25.42 -1.24
C TYR A 218 -16.07 24.80 -0.36
N ALA A 219 -17.22 24.46 -0.97
CA ALA A 219 -18.42 24.03 -0.24
C ALA A 219 -18.23 22.75 0.60
N THR A 220 -17.18 21.99 0.31
CA THR A 220 -16.88 20.70 0.95
C THR A 220 -15.55 20.69 1.70
N ASN A 221 -14.99 21.86 2.00
CA ASN A 221 -13.81 21.98 2.87
C ASN A 221 -14.06 21.28 4.22
N ASN A 222 -13.02 20.64 4.74
CA ASN A 222 -13.00 19.81 5.95
C ASN A 222 -13.98 18.62 5.96
N ARG A 223 -14.51 18.22 4.80
CA ARG A 223 -15.36 17.03 4.67
C ARG A 223 -14.58 15.80 4.22
N ILE A 224 -15.17 14.63 4.47
CA ILE A 224 -14.65 13.34 4.01
C ILE A 224 -15.48 12.91 2.81
N HIS A 225 -14.79 12.48 1.76
CA HIS A 225 -15.36 11.92 0.54
C HIS A 225 -14.78 10.54 0.28
N PHE A 226 -15.36 9.83 -0.69
CA PHE A 226 -14.85 8.54 -1.16
C PHE A 226 -14.34 8.66 -2.59
N LEU A 227 -13.20 8.02 -2.84
CA LEU A 227 -12.64 7.81 -4.17
C LEU A 227 -12.56 6.31 -4.40
N LYS A 228 -13.34 5.78 -5.34
CA LYS A 228 -13.39 4.35 -5.66
C LYS A 228 -12.85 4.10 -7.05
N VAL A 229 -11.96 3.12 -7.21
CA VAL A 229 -11.26 2.83 -8.46
C VAL A 229 -11.39 1.35 -8.78
N ALA A 230 -11.67 1.03 -10.05
CA ALA A 230 -11.73 -0.34 -10.52
C ALA A 230 -10.32 -0.94 -10.62
N VAL A 231 -10.16 -2.17 -10.13
CA VAL A 231 -8.92 -2.94 -10.25
C VAL A 231 -8.98 -3.79 -11.53
N PRO A 232 -8.01 -3.67 -12.46
CA PRO A 232 -8.02 -4.45 -13.71
C PRO A 232 -8.00 -5.98 -13.47
N LYS A 233 -8.64 -6.76 -14.37
CA LYS A 233 -8.62 -8.24 -14.36
C LYS A 233 -7.24 -8.82 -14.13
N ASP A 234 -6.38 -8.28 -14.95
CA ASP A 234 -5.13 -8.83 -15.40
C ASP A 234 -4.01 -8.12 -14.68
N ILE A 235 -4.33 -7.34 -13.62
CA ILE A 235 -3.34 -6.76 -12.74
C ILE A 235 -2.40 -7.87 -12.25
N LYS A 236 -1.09 -7.63 -12.39
CA LYS A 236 -0.03 -8.57 -11.97
C LYS A 236 0.87 -7.91 -10.94
N CYS A 237 0.41 -7.90 -9.70
CA CYS A 237 1.21 -7.43 -8.57
C CYS A 237 2.39 -8.35 -8.29
N ALA A 238 3.59 -7.84 -8.53
CA ALA A 238 4.86 -8.52 -8.29
C ALA A 238 5.52 -8.10 -6.96
N GLY A 239 5.00 -7.04 -6.32
CA GLY A 239 5.54 -6.53 -5.06
C GLY A 239 5.46 -7.58 -3.95
N GLN A 240 6.53 -7.65 -3.18
CA GLN A 240 6.62 -8.49 -1.99
C GLN A 240 7.29 -7.70 -0.85
N TYR A 241 6.64 -7.71 0.31
CA TYR A 241 7.14 -7.10 1.53
C TYR A 241 7.01 -8.14 2.65
N GLY A 242 8.14 -8.50 3.28
CA GLY A 242 8.17 -9.63 4.20
C GLY A 242 7.66 -10.92 3.54
N THR A 243 6.67 -11.55 4.16
CA THR A 243 6.00 -12.76 3.66
C THR A 243 4.81 -12.46 2.75
N THR A 244 4.31 -11.22 2.73
CA THR A 244 3.12 -10.82 1.97
C THR A 244 3.50 -10.55 0.52
N LYS A 245 2.86 -11.28 -0.39
CA LYS A 245 3.06 -11.20 -1.85
C LYS A 245 1.85 -10.55 -2.52
N ASN A 246 1.97 -10.32 -3.83
CA ASN A 246 0.92 -9.74 -4.68
C ASN A 246 0.59 -8.31 -4.30
N ILE A 247 1.62 -7.52 -3.96
CA ILE A 247 1.46 -6.14 -3.53
C ILE A 247 1.59 -5.21 -4.73
N CYS A 248 0.60 -4.34 -4.88
CA CYS A 248 0.60 -3.23 -5.83
C CYS A 248 0.48 -1.91 -5.09
N LEU A 249 0.78 -0.82 -5.80
CA LEU A 249 0.44 0.52 -5.36
C LEU A 249 -0.61 1.14 -6.28
N MET A 250 -1.55 1.86 -5.71
CA MET A 250 -2.47 2.74 -6.43
C MET A 250 -2.13 4.18 -6.10
N ARG A 251 -1.65 4.93 -7.09
CA ARG A 251 -1.47 6.37 -6.98
C ARG A 251 -2.72 7.06 -7.52
N CYS A 252 -3.24 8.00 -6.76
CA CYS A 252 -4.28 8.91 -7.23
C CYS A 252 -3.86 10.35 -6.97
N GLU A 253 -4.21 11.23 -7.90
CA GLU A 253 -3.89 12.65 -7.85
C GLU A 253 -5.02 13.46 -8.50
N ASN A 254 -5.27 14.67 -8.00
CA ASN A 254 -6.24 15.59 -8.60
C ASN A 254 -5.58 16.51 -9.64
N TYR A 255 -6.33 17.49 -10.14
CA TYR A 255 -5.90 18.39 -11.22
C TYR A 255 -5.51 19.79 -10.73
N ALA A 256 -5.30 19.98 -9.42
CA ALA A 256 -4.96 21.29 -8.88
C ALA A 256 -3.61 21.81 -9.41
N ALA A 257 -3.54 23.10 -9.75
CA ALA A 257 -2.29 23.71 -10.23
C ALA A 257 -1.28 23.90 -9.10
N ASN A 258 -1.78 24.22 -7.89
CA ASN A 258 -0.99 24.28 -6.66
C ASN A 258 -0.51 22.91 -6.18
N GLY A 259 -0.84 21.87 -6.93
CA GLY A 259 -0.25 20.55 -6.95
C GLY A 259 -1.26 19.58 -7.50
N PRO A 260 -0.87 18.51 -8.19
CA PRO A 260 -1.68 17.33 -8.08
C PRO A 260 -1.48 16.83 -6.65
N PHE A 261 -2.53 16.92 -5.83
CA PHE A 261 -2.60 16.39 -4.47
C PHE A 261 -3.25 15.02 -4.48
N GLY A 262 -2.92 14.17 -3.50
CA GLY A 262 -3.55 12.86 -3.35
C GLY A 262 -2.74 11.92 -2.47
N GLY A 263 -2.43 10.73 -2.97
CA GLY A 263 -1.64 9.74 -2.23
C GLY A 263 -1.44 8.43 -2.96
N CYS A 264 -0.64 7.55 -2.35
CA CYS A 264 -0.45 6.18 -2.79
C CYS A 264 -1.03 5.20 -1.77
N ALA A 265 -2.01 4.39 -2.16
CA ALA A 265 -2.46 3.26 -1.36
C ALA A 265 -1.65 2.01 -1.67
N VAL A 266 -1.24 1.29 -0.63
CA VAL A 266 -0.63 -0.04 -0.75
C VAL A 266 -1.72 -1.07 -0.53
N PHE A 267 -1.81 -2.06 -1.42
CA PHE A 267 -2.83 -3.09 -1.32
C PHE A 267 -2.33 -4.44 -1.84
N GLN A 268 -2.91 -5.51 -1.29
CA GLN A 268 -2.70 -6.86 -1.76
C GLN A 268 -3.79 -7.26 -2.76
N VAL A 269 -3.41 -7.90 -3.86
CA VAL A 269 -4.39 -8.56 -4.73
C VAL A 269 -4.52 -10.03 -4.34
N VAL A 270 -5.75 -10.44 -4.08
CA VAL A 270 -6.13 -11.84 -3.92
C VAL A 270 -6.56 -12.37 -5.27
N TYR A 271 -5.74 -13.24 -5.85
CA TYR A 271 -6.07 -13.92 -7.09
C TYR A 271 -6.92 -15.15 -6.79
N PRO A 272 -7.96 -15.44 -7.62
CA PRO A 272 -8.68 -16.68 -7.51
C PRO A 272 -7.72 -17.85 -7.72
N GLU A 273 -7.90 -18.93 -6.95
CA GLU A 273 -7.13 -20.15 -7.15
C GLU A 273 -7.29 -20.64 -8.60
N PRO A 274 -6.21 -21.11 -9.25
CA PRO A 274 -6.33 -21.72 -10.56
C PRO A 274 -7.33 -22.88 -10.48
N LYS A 275 -8.37 -22.88 -11.33
CA LYS A 275 -9.26 -24.04 -11.46
C LYS A 275 -8.41 -25.24 -11.91
N ILE A 276 -8.09 -26.14 -10.98
CA ILE A 276 -7.46 -27.42 -11.30
C ILE A 276 -8.47 -28.19 -12.15
N LYS A 277 -8.18 -28.40 -13.44
CA LYS A 277 -9.00 -29.31 -14.26
C LYS A 277 -8.94 -30.68 -13.59
N PRO A 278 -10.08 -31.38 -13.39
CA PRO A 278 -10.06 -32.75 -12.90
C PRO A 278 -9.08 -33.56 -13.76
N PRO A 279 -8.23 -34.40 -13.16
CA PRO A 279 -7.38 -35.29 -13.95
C PRO A 279 -8.28 -36.04 -14.94
N PRO A 280 -7.86 -36.20 -16.21
CA PRO A 280 -8.65 -36.93 -17.19
C PRO A 280 -8.99 -38.30 -16.59
N LYS A 281 -10.26 -38.71 -16.69
CA LYS A 281 -10.70 -40.03 -16.20
C LYS A 281 -9.70 -41.07 -16.72
N PRO A 282 -9.12 -41.92 -15.85
CA PRO A 282 -8.20 -42.95 -16.31
C PRO A 282 -8.90 -43.75 -17.40
N LYS A 283 -8.26 -43.87 -18.57
CA LYS A 283 -8.78 -44.72 -19.64
C LYS A 283 -8.86 -46.14 -19.07
N PRO A 284 -10.01 -46.84 -19.17
CA PRO A 284 -10.09 -48.24 -18.76
C PRO A 284 -9.01 -49.02 -19.50
N VAL A 285 -8.03 -49.54 -18.77
CA VAL A 285 -7.09 -50.50 -19.33
C VAL A 285 -7.84 -51.82 -19.40
N TYR A 286 -8.20 -52.23 -20.61
CA TYR A 286 -8.74 -53.57 -20.83
C TYR A 286 -7.59 -54.56 -20.70
N VAL A 287 -7.49 -55.22 -19.55
CA VAL A 287 -6.61 -56.37 -19.37
C VAL A 287 -7.32 -57.57 -19.99
N ASP A 288 -6.84 -58.02 -21.14
CA ASP A 288 -7.28 -59.27 -21.73
C ASP A 288 -6.87 -60.43 -20.81
N LYS A 289 -7.84 -61.00 -20.08
CA LYS A 289 -7.62 -62.10 -19.13
C LYS A 289 -7.19 -63.41 -19.79
N THR A 290 -7.13 -63.46 -21.12
CA THR A 290 -6.72 -64.67 -21.87
C THR A 290 -5.21 -64.74 -22.15
N LYS A 291 -4.46 -63.67 -21.87
CA LYS A 291 -3.00 -63.67 -21.96
C LYS A 291 -2.36 -63.90 -20.58
N PRO A 292 -1.52 -64.93 -20.38
CA PRO A 292 -0.70 -65.05 -19.19
C PRO A 292 0.17 -63.80 -19.03
N GLU A 293 0.23 -63.25 -17.83
CA GLU A 293 1.08 -62.11 -17.51
C GLU A 293 2.54 -62.47 -17.83
N PRO A 294 3.26 -61.67 -18.64
CA PRO A 294 4.66 -61.96 -18.93
C PRO A 294 5.45 -61.95 -17.63
N LYS A 295 6.15 -63.05 -17.34
CA LYS A 295 7.04 -63.13 -16.17
C LYS A 295 8.06 -61.99 -16.26
N PRO A 296 8.23 -61.17 -15.22
CA PRO A 296 9.25 -60.14 -15.21
C PRO A 296 10.62 -60.79 -15.36
N ASP A 297 11.38 -60.34 -16.37
CA ASP A 297 12.78 -60.70 -16.55
C ASP A 297 13.60 -59.90 -15.54
N TYR A 298 13.97 -60.56 -14.43
CA TYR A 298 14.85 -59.96 -13.42
C TYR A 298 16.29 -59.98 -13.95
N GLY A 299 16.64 -58.98 -14.74
CA GLY A 299 18.03 -58.65 -15.03
C GLY A 299 18.70 -58.02 -13.81
N ASP A 300 19.97 -58.37 -13.60
CA ASP A 300 20.84 -57.79 -12.58
C ASP A 300 20.88 -56.26 -12.71
N ALA A 301 20.26 -55.55 -11.75
CA ALA A 301 20.24 -54.10 -11.71
C ALA A 301 21.64 -53.62 -11.31
N GLY A 302 22.55 -53.54 -12.28
CA GLY A 302 23.99 -53.35 -12.16
C GLY A 302 24.47 -52.17 -11.31
N TYR A 303 24.23 -52.23 -10.00
CA TYR A 303 24.81 -51.37 -8.99
C TYR A 303 25.84 -52.19 -8.21
N ASN A 304 27.11 -52.04 -8.59
CA ASN A 304 28.24 -52.50 -7.80
C ASN A 304 28.34 -51.61 -6.54
N VAL A 305 27.65 -51.99 -5.47
CA VAL A 305 27.84 -51.39 -4.15
C VAL A 305 29.11 -51.99 -3.54
N GLY A 306 30.23 -51.32 -3.76
CA GLY A 306 31.58 -51.76 -3.41
C GLY A 306 31.67 -52.53 -2.08
N GLY A 307 32.38 -53.65 -2.11
CA GLY A 307 32.53 -54.56 -0.98
C GLY A 307 33.09 -53.86 0.26
N GLY A 308 32.26 -53.79 1.31
CA GLY A 308 32.68 -53.29 2.62
C GLY A 308 31.56 -52.77 3.53
N ASN A 309 30.37 -52.44 3.02
CA ASN A 309 29.36 -51.72 3.81
C ASN A 309 28.17 -52.55 4.31
N TYR A 310 28.19 -53.88 4.20
CA TYR A 310 27.17 -54.73 4.81
C TYR A 310 27.73 -55.43 6.06
N LYS A 311 27.33 -54.96 7.25
CA LYS A 311 27.39 -55.76 8.48
C LYS A 311 26.06 -56.50 8.65
N GLU A 312 26.11 -57.80 8.42
CA GLU A 312 25.06 -58.75 8.73
C GLU A 312 24.91 -58.86 10.27
N GLY A 313 23.72 -58.61 10.82
CA GLY A 313 23.45 -58.84 12.26
C GLY A 313 22.59 -57.83 13.05
N GLY A 314 21.94 -56.84 12.44
CA GLY A 314 21.11 -55.84 13.15
C GLY A 314 19.60 -56.14 13.12
N GLY A 315 19.19 -57.33 13.57
CA GLY A 315 17.82 -57.83 13.45
C GLY A 315 16.77 -57.25 14.41
N TYR A 316 15.51 -57.26 13.94
CA TYR A 316 14.31 -57.61 14.71
C TYR A 316 13.72 -56.65 15.78
N GLY A 317 14.18 -55.41 15.90
CA GLY A 317 13.59 -54.42 16.83
C GLY A 317 12.51 -53.49 16.24
N THR A 318 12.65 -53.12 14.96
CA THR A 318 11.90 -52.01 14.34
C THR A 318 10.57 -52.42 13.71
N TYR A 319 10.40 -53.68 13.29
CA TYR A 319 9.17 -54.13 12.64
C TYR A 319 7.97 -54.24 13.62
N LYS A 320 8.21 -54.62 14.88
CA LYS A 320 7.16 -54.66 15.92
C LYS A 320 6.66 -53.27 16.30
N LYS A 321 7.52 -52.24 16.27
CA LYS A 321 7.16 -50.86 16.63
C LYS A 321 6.25 -50.21 15.58
N VAL A 322 6.56 -50.43 14.30
CA VAL A 322 5.76 -49.91 13.17
C VAL A 322 4.37 -50.56 13.10
N LYS A 323 4.26 -51.87 13.39
CA LYS A 323 2.95 -52.57 13.38
C LYS A 323 2.03 -52.09 14.52
N ARG A 324 2.57 -51.85 15.73
CA ARG A 324 1.81 -51.33 16.88
C ARG A 324 1.29 -49.92 16.66
N ASP A 325 2.05 -49.06 15.98
CA ASP A 325 1.66 -47.68 15.69
C ASP A 325 0.53 -47.58 14.65
N ILE A 326 0.47 -48.53 13.71
CA ILE A 326 -0.59 -48.61 12.69
C ILE A 326 -1.90 -49.10 13.32
N GLU A 327 -1.86 -50.12 14.17
CA GLU A 327 -3.05 -50.63 14.86
C GLU A 327 -3.60 -49.61 15.87
N ALA A 328 -2.73 -48.91 16.63
CA ALA A 328 -3.14 -47.82 17.52
C ALA A 328 -3.71 -46.60 16.77
N LYS A 329 -3.30 -46.36 15.51
CA LYS A 329 -3.92 -45.33 14.65
C LYS A 329 -5.30 -45.76 14.12
N LYS A 330 -5.49 -47.04 13.80
CA LYS A 330 -6.80 -47.57 13.40
C LYS A 330 -7.80 -47.55 14.55
N ALA A 331 -7.39 -47.95 15.76
CA ALA A 331 -8.26 -47.93 16.94
C ALA A 331 -8.71 -46.50 17.32
N ARG A 332 -7.82 -45.51 17.26
CA ARG A 332 -8.17 -44.10 17.52
C ARG A 332 -9.15 -43.51 16.51
N ARG A 333 -9.07 -43.91 15.23
CA ARG A 333 -10.02 -43.47 14.19
C ARG A 333 -11.39 -44.13 14.33
N ALA A 334 -11.45 -45.37 14.81
CA ALA A 334 -12.70 -46.05 15.09
C ALA A 334 -13.42 -45.42 16.30
N ALA A 335 -12.68 -45.09 17.37
CA ALA A 335 -13.25 -44.43 18.55
C ALA A 335 -13.75 -43.00 18.26
N SER A 336 -13.09 -42.25 17.37
CA SER A 336 -13.55 -40.91 16.98
C SER A 336 -14.77 -40.91 16.05
N GLN A 337 -15.13 -42.07 15.48
CA GLN A 337 -16.34 -42.23 14.66
C GLN A 337 -17.56 -42.64 15.50
N THR A 338 -17.37 -43.23 16.68
CA THR A 338 -18.47 -43.60 17.58
C THR A 338 -18.95 -42.44 18.46
N ASP A 339 -18.11 -41.43 18.74
CA ASP A 339 -18.54 -40.24 19.50
C ASP A 339 -19.36 -39.25 18.66
N SER A 340 -19.26 -39.28 17.32
CA SER A 340 -20.05 -38.39 16.45
C SER A 340 -21.49 -38.87 16.19
N ASP A 341 -21.79 -40.15 16.47
CA ASP A 341 -23.12 -40.72 16.25
C ASP A 341 -24.00 -40.65 17.52
N ILE A 342 -23.40 -40.55 18.72
CA ILE A 342 -24.13 -40.49 20.01
C ILE A 342 -24.70 -39.08 20.29
N ASP A 343 -24.02 -38.00 19.88
CA ASP A 343 -24.52 -36.62 20.07
C ASP A 343 -25.69 -36.25 19.11
N SER A 344 -26.04 -37.12 18.15
CA SER A 344 -27.10 -36.86 17.17
C SER A 344 -28.46 -37.48 17.51
N GLU A 345 -28.54 -38.40 18.49
CA GLU A 345 -29.81 -39.02 18.92
C GLU A 345 -30.42 -38.36 20.18
N GLU A 346 -29.67 -37.65 21.03
CA GLU A 346 -30.24 -36.97 22.22
C GLU A 346 -30.88 -35.60 21.93
N ALA A 347 -30.74 -35.05 20.71
CA ALA A 347 -31.35 -33.76 20.34
C ALA A 347 -32.76 -33.87 19.70
N SER A 348 -33.36 -35.06 19.64
CA SER A 348 -34.68 -35.29 19.03
C SER A 348 -35.78 -35.79 20.00
N SER A 349 -35.52 -35.85 21.31
CA SER A 349 -36.56 -36.14 22.30
C SER A 349 -36.33 -35.35 23.60
N GLY A 350 -36.83 -34.12 23.61
CA GLY A 350 -36.86 -33.22 24.76
C GLY A 350 -37.71 -31.99 24.48
#